data_AF-A0A9X5C5H1-F1
#
_entry.id   AF-A0A9X5C5H1-F1
#
_cell.length_a   1.000
_cell.length_b   1.000
_cell.length_c   1.000
_cell.angle_alpha   90.00
_cell.angle_beta   90.00
_cell.angle_gamma   90.00
#
_symmetry.space_group_name_H-M   'P 1'
#
loop_
_entity.id
_entity.type
_entity.pdbx_description
1 polymer ?
#
loop_
_entity_poly.entity_id
_entity_poly.type
_entity_poly.pdbx_seq_one_letter_code
_entity_poly.pdbx_strand_id
1 'polypeptide(L)' 'MKGKNLISYGTIVKAANGDPGAIETVLEHYGGYIRYFSKMDGYVNTDVENHVRERLIDGILKFRFDKE' A
#
# COMPACT_ATOMS: atom_id res chain seq x y z
N MET A 1 -22.67 7.39 8.42
CA MET A 1 -21.27 7.83 8.29
C MET A 1 -20.40 6.58 8.22
N LYS A 2 -19.80 6.24 7.08
CA LYS A 2 -18.80 5.15 7.07
C LYS A 2 -17.61 5.65 7.90
N GLY A 3 -17.28 4.94 8.97
CA GLY A 3 -16.15 5.28 9.84
C GLY A 3 -14.86 5.42 9.03
N LYS A 4 -13.87 6.10 9.60
CA LYS A 4 -12.54 6.24 8.97
C LYS A 4 -12.04 4.84 8.62
N ASN A 5 -11.97 4.53 7.32
CA ASN A 5 -11.44 3.27 6.82
C ASN A 5 -9.91 3.31 6.98
N LEU A 6 -9.44 3.10 8.20
CA LEU A 6 -8.02 3.07 8.54
C LEU A 6 -7.58 1.62 8.59
N ILE A 7 -6.42 1.35 8.00
CA ILE A 7 -5.71 0.11 8.24
C ILE A 7 -5.21 0.05 9.70
N SER A 8 -5.23 -1.15 10.30
CA SER A 8 -4.83 -1.31 11.70
C SER A 8 -3.33 -1.05 11.88
N TYR A 9 -2.94 -0.43 13.00
CA TYR A 9 -1.52 -0.23 13.33
C TYR A 9 -0.74 -1.55 13.34
N GLY A 10 -1.34 -2.62 13.90
CA GLY A 10 -0.73 -3.94 13.92
C GLY A 10 -0.47 -4.51 12.52
N THR A 11 -1.33 -4.22 11.55
CA THR A 11 -1.12 -4.60 10.14
C THR A 11 0.07 -3.84 9.56
N ILE A 12 0.18 -2.53 9.78
CA ILE A 12 1.30 -1.72 9.27
C ILE A 12 2.62 -2.22 9.88
N VAL A 13 2.66 -2.51 11.19
CA VAL A 13 3.86 -3.03 11.87
C VAL A 13 4.26 -4.38 11.29
N LYS A 14 3.32 -5.32 11.11
CA LYS A 14 3.63 -6.62 10.50
C LYS A 14 4.15 -6.48 9.07
N ALA A 15 3.53 -5.61 8.27
CA ALA A 15 3.93 -5.37 6.90
C ALA A 15 5.34 -4.77 6.81
N ALA A 16 5.65 -3.80 7.67
CA ALA A 16 7.00 -3.22 7.77
C ALA A 16 8.07 -4.23 8.20
N ASN A 17 7.69 -5.26 8.97
CA ASN A 17 8.56 -6.38 9.33
C ASN A 17 8.64 -7.48 8.24
N GLY A 18 8.02 -7.27 7.08
CA GLY A 18 8.09 -8.19 5.95
C GLY A 18 7.05 -9.32 5.94
N ASP A 19 5.99 -9.24 6.75
CA ASP A 19 4.91 -10.25 6.74
C ASP A 19 4.12 -10.19 5.41
N PRO A 20 4.11 -11.26 4.60
CA PRO A 20 3.50 -11.23 3.27
C PRO A 20 1.99 -10.97 3.30
N GLY A 21 1.28 -11.53 4.28
CA GLY A 21 -0.17 -11.35 4.41
C GLY A 21 -0.55 -9.92 4.81
N ALA A 22 0.25 -9.32 5.69
CA ALA A 22 0.08 -7.93 6.08
C ALA A 22 0.43 -6.97 4.94
N ILE A 23 1.47 -7.26 4.15
CA ILE A 23 1.79 -6.50 2.93
C ILE A 23 0.60 -6.56 1.97
N GLU A 24 0.04 -7.74 1.70
CA GLU A 24 -1.12 -7.85 0.81
C GLU A 24 -2.32 -7.06 1.35
N THR A 25 -2.58 -7.13 2.66
CA THR A 25 -3.65 -6.34 3.29
C THR A 25 -3.46 -4.84 3.09
N VAL A 26 -2.21 -4.34 3.15
CA VAL A 26 -1.90 -2.92 2.86
C VAL A 26 -2.16 -2.61 1.38
N LEU A 27 -1.75 -3.48 0.45
CA LEU A 27 -1.95 -3.29 -0.97
C LEU A 27 -3.44 -3.30 -1.35
N GLU A 28 -4.23 -4.21 -0.79
CA GLU A 28 -5.69 -4.25 -0.95
C GLU A 28 -6.34 -2.98 -0.41
N HIS A 29 -5.94 -2.53 0.78
CA HIS A 29 -6.45 -1.32 1.41
C HIS A 29 -6.21 -0.07 0.54
N TYR A 30 -5.02 0.02 -0.07
CA TYR A 30 -4.65 1.12 -0.96
C TYR A 30 -4.94 0.84 -2.45
N GLY A 31 -5.62 -0.26 -2.80
CA GLY A 31 -5.84 -0.67 -4.20
C GLY A 31 -6.55 0.39 -5.05
N GLY A 32 -7.47 1.15 -4.45
CA GLY A 32 -8.11 2.29 -5.12
C GLY A 32 -7.14 3.42 -5.48
N TYR A 33 -6.17 3.71 -4.60
CA TYR A 33 -5.13 4.70 -4.84
C TYR A 33 -4.11 4.20 -5.86
N ILE A 34 -3.68 2.94 -5.75
CA ILE A 34 -2.78 2.30 -6.72
C ILE A 34 -3.37 2.43 -8.12
N ARG A 35 -4.65 2.05 -8.30
CA ARG A 35 -5.34 2.19 -9.57
C ARG A 35 -5.48 3.64 -10.03
N TYR A 36 -5.75 4.57 -9.11
CA TYR A 36 -5.88 5.99 -9.42
C TYR A 36 -4.58 6.59 -9.96
N PHE A 37 -3.45 6.33 -9.31
CA PHE A 37 -2.13 6.82 -9.73
C PHE A 37 -1.61 6.16 -11.01
N SER A 38 -2.23 5.05 -11.41
CA SER A 38 -1.86 4.29 -12.60
C SER A 38 -2.68 4.66 -13.83
N LYS A 39 -3.59 5.63 -13.71
CA LYS A 39 -4.39 6.10 -14.84
C LYS A 39 -3.57 7.00 -15.75
N MET A 40 -3.51 6.64 -17.03
CA MET A 40 -3.03 7.50 -18.11
C MET A 40 -4.10 7.55 -19.20
N ASP A 41 -4.44 8.76 -19.64
CA ASP A 41 -5.44 9.01 -20.69
C ASP A 41 -6.80 8.30 -20.47
N GLY A 42 -7.21 8.17 -19.20
CA GLY A 42 -8.47 7.55 -18.81
C GLY A 42 -8.44 6.02 -18.65
N TYR A 43 -7.34 5.37 -19.02
CA TYR A 43 -7.14 3.92 -18.88
C TYR A 43 -6.11 3.60 -17.79
N VAL A 44 -6.24 2.43 -17.17
CA VAL A 44 -5.22 1.94 -16.24
C VAL A 44 -4.05 1.41 -17.05
N ASN A 45 -2.87 1.95 -16.81
CA ASN A 45 -1.63 1.42 -17.34
C ASN A 45 -1.08 0.39 -16.35
N THR A 46 -1.06 -0.88 -16.75
CA THR A 46 -0.63 -2.01 -15.90
C THR A 46 0.83 -1.91 -15.47
N ASP A 47 1.72 -1.39 -16.32
CA ASP A 47 3.14 -1.24 -15.96
C ASP A 47 3.32 -0.17 -14.88
N VAL A 48 2.57 0.94 -14.99
CA VAL A 48 2.53 1.96 -13.95
C VAL A 48 1.89 1.41 -12.68
N GLU A 49 0.85 0.58 -12.79
CA GLU A 49 0.19 -0.07 -11.64
C GLU A 49 1.14 -0.98 -10.87
N ASN A 50 1.89 -1.82 -11.59
CA ASN A 50 2.93 -2.65 -11.00
C ASN A 50 4.02 -1.80 -10.38
N HIS A 51 4.46 -0.73 -11.04
CA HIS A 51 5.47 0.17 -10.50
C HIS A 51 5.00 0.85 -9.21
N VAL A 52 3.77 1.37 -9.15
CA VAL A 52 3.20 1.97 -7.95
C VAL A 52 3.09 0.95 -6.82
N ARG A 53 2.68 -0.28 -7.13
CA ARG A 53 2.62 -1.40 -6.16
C ARG A 53 4.01 -1.70 -5.60
N GLU A 54 5.03 -1.83 -6.44
CA GLU A 54 6.43 -2.06 -6.04
C GLU A 54 6.98 -0.93 -5.18
N ARG A 55 6.72 0.33 -5.56
CA ARG A 55 7.13 1.51 -4.79
C ARG A 55 6.48 1.55 -3.40
N LEU A 56 5.22 1.14 -3.29
CA LEU A 56 4.54 1.04 -2.01
C LEU A 56 5.14 -0.07 -1.14
N ILE A 57 5.40 -1.26 -1.70
CA ILE A 57 6.09 -2.35 -0.99
C ILE A 57 7.47 -1.90 -0.49
N ASP A 58 8.26 -1.27 -1.36
CA ASP A 58 9.58 -0.73 -1.02
C ASP A 58 9.50 0.30 0.12
N GLY A 59 8.52 1.20 0.07
CA GLY A 59 8.25 2.18 1.12
C GLY A 59 7.89 1.54 2.46
N ILE A 60 7.01 0.54 2.45
CA ILE A 60 6.59 -0.21 3.65
C ILE A 60 7.78 -0.92 4.29
N LEU A 61 8.59 -1.63 3.51
CA LEU A 61 9.76 -2.39 4.01
C LEU A 61 10.88 -1.49 4.53
N LYS A 62 10.97 -0.25 4.03
CA LYS A 62 11.92 0.76 4.52
C LYS A 62 11.34 1.61 5.65
N PHE A 63 10.04 1.49 5.95
CA PHE A 63 9.37 2.29 6.96
C PHE A 63 9.90 1.93 8.34
N ARG A 64 10.47 2.92 9.02
CA ARG A 64 10.89 2.82 10.41
C ARG A 64 9.89 3.62 11.23
N PHE A 65 9.31 2.98 12.23
CA PHE A 65 8.37 3.66 13.13
C PHE A 65 9.06 4.67 14.06
N ASP A 66 10.40 4.67 14.08
CA ASP A 66 11.27 5.32 15.05
C ASP A 66 10.84 5.06 16.50
N LYS A 67 11.68 4.30 17.21
CA LYS A 67 11.63 4.21 18.67
C LYS A 67 12.42 5.39 19.22
N GLU A 68 11.81 6.57 19.28
CA GLU A 68 12.21 7.66 20.19
C GLU A 68 10.97 8.33 20.78
#